data_AF-A0A317Y7U3-F1
#
_entry.id   AF-A0A317Y7U3-F1
#
_cell.length_a   1.000
_cell.length_b   1.000
_cell.length_c   1.000
_cell.angle_alpha   90.00
_cell.angle_beta   90.00
_cell.angle_gamma   90.00
#
_symmetry.space_group_name_H-M   'P 1'
#
loop_
_entity.id
_entity.type
_entity.pdbx_description
1 polymer ?
#
loop_
_entity_poly.entity_id
_entity_poly.type
_entity_poly.pdbx_seq_one_letter_code
_entity_poly.pdbx_strand_id
1 'polypeptide(L)'
;MSAGWRTLLLRIGDRCAEYGGSADHKEHIETCYGVLSREYEHSRDAIFEFLLQCTEQLPHKIPFFGVLIGLINLENEDFSKAIVDTTQANLQDALHNENRDRIRILLRFLSGLMCSKVVVPSSIIETFETLLSSAVTILDDETGNPSWQPRADFYVYCILASLPWAGPELFEQVPDEFERVLFGIQSYISIRRHFDDIAFSVFETDEGHSPNKKGVFGSHLGKHAWAWALGLDVAVWRSFPGEDSN
;
A
#
# COMPACT_ATOMS: atom_id res chain seq x y z
N MET A 1 -27.51 14.99 -19.81
CA MET A 1 -26.18 15.36 -20.33
C MET A 1 -25.23 14.26 -19.88
N SER A 2 -24.47 13.64 -20.80
CA SER A 2 -23.43 12.68 -20.41
C SER A 2 -22.45 13.37 -19.47
N ALA A 3 -22.14 12.77 -18.32
CA ALA A 3 -21.05 13.26 -17.49
C ALA A 3 -19.74 13.22 -18.31
N GLY A 4 -18.90 14.25 -18.17
CA GLY A 4 -17.58 14.24 -18.80
C GLY A 4 -16.69 13.17 -18.19
N TRP A 5 -15.70 12.68 -18.95
CA TRP A 5 -14.79 11.61 -18.53
C TRP A 5 -14.08 11.91 -17.19
N ARG A 6 -13.77 13.19 -16.91
CA ARG A 6 -13.21 13.63 -15.63
C ARG A 6 -14.14 13.35 -14.46
N THR A 7 -15.43 13.66 -14.61
CA THR A 7 -16.41 13.45 -13.54
C THR A 7 -16.59 11.96 -13.27
N LEU A 8 -16.66 11.14 -14.33
CA LEU A 8 -16.75 9.69 -14.19
C LEU A 8 -15.53 9.14 -13.45
N LEU A 9 -14.32 9.49 -13.90
CA LEU A 9 -13.09 9.02 -13.25
C LEU A 9 -13.03 9.42 -11.77
N LEU A 10 -13.34 10.67 -11.43
CA LEU A 10 -13.33 11.15 -10.04
C LEU A 10 -14.34 10.42 -9.15
N ARG A 11 -15.51 10.13 -9.71
CA ARG A 11 -16.66 9.54 -9.01
C ARG A 11 -16.69 8.02 -9.04
N ILE A 12 -15.70 7.36 -9.67
CA ILE A 12 -15.68 5.90 -9.73
C ILE A 12 -15.80 5.29 -8.32
N GLY A 13 -16.62 4.24 -8.20
CA GLY A 13 -16.97 3.61 -6.93
C GLY A 13 -17.97 4.39 -6.05
N ASP A 14 -18.32 5.64 -6.37
CA ASP A 14 -19.35 6.37 -5.63
C ASP A 14 -20.75 5.98 -6.10
N ARG A 15 -21.71 5.90 -5.19
CA ARG A 15 -23.13 5.82 -5.55
C ARG A 15 -23.61 7.20 -5.98
N CYS A 16 -23.58 7.47 -7.28
CA CYS A 16 -23.94 8.79 -7.85
C CYS A 16 -24.75 8.68 -9.14
N ALA A 17 -25.34 9.80 -9.58
CA ALA A 17 -26.22 9.85 -10.75
C ALA A 17 -25.47 9.54 -12.05
N GLU A 18 -24.18 9.82 -12.11
CA GLU A 18 -23.30 9.57 -13.25
C GLU A 18 -23.15 8.07 -13.55
N TYR A 19 -23.32 7.22 -12.54
CA TYR A 19 -23.40 5.76 -12.67
C TYR A 19 -24.83 5.24 -12.49
N GLY A 20 -25.85 6.06 -12.80
CA GLY A 20 -27.26 5.65 -12.73
C GLY A 20 -27.77 5.32 -11.31
N GLY A 21 -27.04 5.71 -10.27
CA GLY A 21 -27.31 5.31 -8.89
C GLY A 21 -26.94 3.86 -8.57
N SER A 22 -26.25 3.17 -9.49
CA SER A 22 -25.74 1.81 -9.29
C SER A 22 -24.75 1.76 -8.12
N ALA A 23 -24.66 0.59 -7.51
CA ALA A 23 -23.61 0.26 -6.54
C ALA A 23 -22.72 -0.88 -7.07
N ASP A 24 -22.88 -1.26 -8.34
CA ASP A 24 -22.07 -2.27 -8.98
C ASP A 24 -20.74 -1.66 -9.46
N HIS A 25 -19.70 -1.92 -8.68
CA HIS A 25 -18.35 -1.45 -8.97
C HIS A 25 -17.79 -1.96 -10.30
N LYS A 26 -18.19 -3.14 -10.76
CA LYS A 26 -17.75 -3.67 -12.06
C LYS A 26 -18.35 -2.84 -13.19
N GLU A 27 -19.65 -2.57 -13.14
CA GLU A 27 -20.34 -1.70 -14.09
C GLU A 27 -19.73 -0.29 -14.13
N HIS A 28 -19.35 0.25 -12.96
CA HIS A 28 -18.70 1.56 -12.88
C HIS A 28 -17.34 1.57 -13.60
N ILE A 29 -16.54 0.51 -13.42
CA ILE A 29 -15.23 0.36 -14.09
C ILE A 29 -15.42 0.23 -15.59
N GLU A 30 -16.29 -0.67 -16.05
CA GLU A 30 -16.55 -0.90 -17.48
C GLU A 30 -17.06 0.38 -18.17
N THR A 31 -17.98 1.10 -17.52
CA THR A 31 -18.51 2.38 -18.02
C THR A 31 -17.42 3.45 -18.10
N CYS A 32 -16.63 3.60 -17.04
CA CYS A 32 -15.56 4.59 -16.99
C CYS A 32 -14.50 4.31 -18.04
N TYR A 33 -14.04 3.06 -18.13
CA TYR A 33 -13.06 2.62 -19.11
C TYR A 33 -13.58 2.85 -20.53
N GLY A 34 -14.82 2.45 -20.85
CA GLY A 34 -15.40 2.65 -22.18
C GLY A 34 -15.48 4.12 -22.61
N VAL A 35 -15.67 5.05 -21.67
CA VAL A 35 -15.60 6.50 -21.95
C VAL A 35 -14.16 6.96 -22.12
N LEU A 36 -13.24 6.56 -21.24
CA LEU A 36 -11.82 6.91 -21.34
C LEU A 36 -11.20 6.44 -22.66
N SER A 37 -11.50 5.21 -23.11
CA SER A 37 -10.97 4.67 -24.35
C SER A 37 -11.42 5.44 -25.59
N ARG A 38 -12.63 6.01 -25.58
CA ARG A 38 -13.13 6.86 -26.69
C ARG A 38 -12.48 8.24 -26.70
N GLU A 39 -12.19 8.77 -25.51
CA GLU A 39 -11.56 10.08 -25.34
C GLU A 39 -10.03 10.02 -25.48
N TYR A 40 -9.45 8.83 -25.45
CA TYR A 40 -8.02 8.60 -25.35
C TYR A 40 -7.23 9.33 -26.45
N GLU A 41 -7.64 9.22 -27.72
CA GLU A 41 -6.93 9.87 -28.83
C GLU A 41 -6.85 11.40 -28.72
N HIS A 42 -7.84 12.03 -28.08
CA HIS A 42 -7.93 13.49 -27.99
C HIS A 42 -7.45 14.04 -26.64
N SER A 43 -7.52 13.23 -25.59
CA SER A 43 -7.32 13.66 -24.20
C SER A 43 -6.27 12.85 -23.45
N ARG A 44 -5.40 12.08 -24.13
CA ARG A 44 -4.40 11.20 -23.51
C ARG A 44 -3.63 11.85 -22.36
N ASP A 45 -2.99 12.99 -22.61
CA ASP A 45 -2.13 13.66 -21.62
C ASP A 45 -2.96 14.20 -20.46
N ALA A 46 -4.16 14.70 -20.74
CA ALA A 46 -5.09 15.14 -19.70
C ALA A 46 -5.60 13.99 -18.83
N ILE A 47 -5.86 12.82 -19.41
CA ILE A 47 -6.25 11.60 -18.69
C ILE A 47 -5.09 11.13 -17.82
N PHE A 48 -3.87 11.13 -18.38
CA PHE A 48 -2.64 10.78 -17.67
C PHE A 48 -2.44 11.64 -16.42
N GLU A 49 -2.44 12.97 -16.57
CA GLU A 49 -2.27 13.90 -15.46
C GLU A 49 -3.37 13.74 -14.41
N PHE A 50 -4.62 13.59 -14.86
CA PHE A 50 -5.76 13.51 -13.95
C PHE A 50 -5.82 12.18 -13.18
N LEU A 51 -5.38 11.06 -13.77
CA LEU A 51 -5.22 9.78 -13.08
C LEU A 51 -4.20 9.89 -11.95
N LEU A 52 -3.01 10.46 -12.23
CA LEU A 52 -1.97 10.66 -11.22
C LEU A 52 -2.44 11.58 -10.09
N GLN A 53 -3.16 12.65 -10.40
CA GLN A 53 -3.75 13.52 -9.38
C GLN A 53 -4.79 12.75 -8.54
N CYS A 54 -5.66 11.97 -9.17
CA CYS A 54 -6.68 11.22 -8.45
C CYS A 54 -6.07 10.17 -7.51
N THR A 55 -5.00 9.49 -7.91
CA THR A 55 -4.36 8.47 -7.06
C THR A 55 -3.68 9.09 -5.84
N GLU A 56 -3.05 10.26 -6.00
CA GLU A 56 -2.45 10.99 -4.88
C GLU A 56 -3.50 11.61 -3.94
N GLN A 57 -4.61 12.13 -4.47
CA GLN A 57 -5.63 12.82 -3.67
C GLN A 57 -6.70 11.88 -3.09
N LEU A 58 -6.93 10.71 -3.69
CA LEU A 58 -7.97 9.75 -3.30
C LEU A 58 -7.39 8.34 -3.09
N PRO A 59 -6.48 8.15 -2.11
CA PRO A 59 -5.77 6.87 -1.93
C PRO A 59 -6.69 5.69 -1.57
N HIS A 60 -7.90 5.95 -1.07
CA HIS A 60 -8.91 4.91 -0.81
C HIS A 60 -9.56 4.36 -2.10
N LYS A 61 -9.43 5.06 -3.23
CA LYS A 61 -9.93 4.63 -4.55
C LYS A 61 -8.85 4.00 -5.44
N ILE A 62 -7.62 3.85 -4.95
CA ILE A 62 -6.50 3.24 -5.68
C ILE A 62 -6.88 1.92 -6.39
N PRO A 63 -7.64 0.98 -5.78
CA PRO A 63 -8.04 -0.24 -6.50
C PRO A 63 -8.81 0.01 -7.81
N PHE A 64 -9.67 1.04 -7.85
CA PHE A 64 -10.39 1.40 -9.08
C PHE A 64 -9.46 1.97 -10.14
N PHE A 65 -8.57 2.89 -9.74
CA PHE A 65 -7.60 3.48 -10.66
C PHE A 65 -6.60 2.44 -11.17
N GLY A 66 -6.15 1.54 -10.30
CA GLY A 66 -5.29 0.41 -10.65
C GLY A 66 -5.91 -0.44 -11.75
N VAL A 67 -7.17 -0.89 -11.58
CA VAL A 67 -7.86 -1.69 -12.59
C VAL A 67 -8.04 -0.94 -13.90
N LEU A 68 -8.41 0.35 -13.87
CA LEU A 68 -8.49 1.16 -15.08
C LEU A 68 -7.15 1.25 -15.82
N ILE A 69 -6.05 1.47 -15.10
CA ILE A 69 -4.70 1.52 -15.68
C ILE A 69 -4.32 0.13 -16.22
N GLY A 70 -4.65 -0.95 -15.51
CA GLY A 70 -4.46 -2.32 -15.99
C GLY A 70 -5.22 -2.63 -17.28
N LEU A 71 -6.48 -2.16 -17.41
CA LEU A 71 -7.24 -2.28 -18.65
C LEU A 71 -6.65 -1.44 -19.79
N ILE A 72 -6.13 -0.24 -19.49
CA ILE A 72 -5.41 0.58 -20.49
C ILE A 72 -4.12 -0.10 -20.89
N ASN A 73 -3.41 -0.75 -19.96
CA ASN A 73 -2.16 -1.46 -20.21
C ASN A 73 -2.31 -2.58 -21.25
N LEU A 74 -3.45 -3.26 -21.29
CA LEU A 74 -3.73 -4.30 -22.28
C LEU A 74 -3.73 -3.76 -23.73
N GLU A 75 -4.06 -2.49 -23.91
CA GLU A 75 -4.14 -1.83 -25.22
C GLU A 75 -2.92 -0.93 -25.50
N ASN A 76 -2.34 -0.33 -24.45
CA ASN A 76 -1.26 0.63 -24.54
C ASN A 76 -0.31 0.53 -23.34
N GLU A 77 0.70 -0.33 -23.48
CA GLU A 77 1.72 -0.53 -22.45
C GLU A 77 2.53 0.74 -22.15
N ASP A 78 2.86 1.53 -23.17
CA ASP A 78 3.65 2.77 -23.03
C ASP A 78 2.99 3.79 -22.10
N PHE A 79 1.66 3.88 -22.10
CA PHE A 79 0.91 4.75 -21.20
C PHE A 79 1.09 4.34 -19.74
N SER A 80 0.90 3.07 -19.43
CA SER A 80 1.02 2.54 -18.08
C SER A 80 2.46 2.54 -17.59
N LYS A 81 3.42 2.29 -18.50
CA LYS A 81 4.85 2.47 -18.23
C LYS A 81 5.17 3.91 -17.81
N ALA A 82 4.67 4.91 -18.53
CA ALA A 82 4.86 6.31 -18.15
C ALA A 82 4.26 6.64 -16.77
N ILE A 83 3.13 6.01 -16.40
CA ILE A 83 2.56 6.14 -15.05
C ILE A 83 3.50 5.54 -14.00
N VAL A 84 4.04 4.35 -14.25
CA VAL A 84 4.99 3.68 -13.34
C VAL A 84 6.25 4.51 -13.18
N ASP A 85 6.84 4.99 -14.29
CA ASP A 85 8.06 5.82 -14.29
C ASP A 85 7.83 7.13 -13.52
N THR A 86 6.69 7.79 -13.72
CA THR A 86 6.33 9.01 -12.99
C THR A 86 6.09 8.75 -11.51
N THR A 87 5.43 7.63 -11.17
CA THR A 87 5.18 7.24 -9.78
C THR A 87 6.49 6.93 -9.05
N GLN A 88 7.43 6.26 -9.73
CA GLN A 88 8.76 5.98 -9.21
C GLN A 88 9.54 7.27 -8.98
N ALA A 89 9.54 8.20 -9.93
CA ALA A 89 10.19 9.50 -9.79
C ALA A 89 9.61 10.31 -8.62
N ASN A 90 8.28 10.33 -8.50
CA ASN A 90 7.59 10.98 -7.38
C ASN A 90 7.91 10.32 -6.03
N LEU A 91 8.12 9.00 -6.00
CA LEU A 91 8.51 8.29 -4.77
C LEU A 91 9.93 8.67 -4.35
N GLN A 92 10.86 8.76 -5.30
CA GLN A 92 12.22 9.23 -5.03
C GLN A 92 12.23 10.68 -4.52
N ASP A 93 11.47 11.58 -5.15
CA ASP A 93 11.29 12.95 -4.68
C ASP A 93 10.70 13.00 -3.26
N ALA A 94 9.68 12.20 -2.98
CA ALA A 94 9.06 12.15 -1.66
C ALA A 94 10.01 11.59 -0.59
N LEU A 95 10.85 10.61 -0.93
CA LEU A 95 11.90 10.09 -0.05
C LEU A 95 12.98 11.13 0.23
N HIS A 96 13.39 11.89 -0.78
CA HIS A 96 14.40 12.95 -0.65
C HIS A 96 13.92 14.10 0.23
N ASN A 97 12.66 14.52 0.06
CA ASN A 97 12.04 15.61 0.81
C ASN A 97 11.37 15.15 2.12
N GLU A 98 11.51 13.88 2.48
CA GLU A 98 10.92 13.26 3.68
C GLU A 98 9.39 13.46 3.81
N ASN A 99 8.68 13.51 2.67
CA ASN A 99 7.23 13.65 2.65
C ASN A 99 6.55 12.31 2.96
N ARG A 100 6.30 12.09 4.26
CA ARG A 100 5.77 10.83 4.79
C ARG A 100 4.43 10.41 4.20
N ASP A 101 3.55 11.36 3.92
CA ASP A 101 2.23 11.06 3.36
C ASP A 101 2.34 10.61 1.91
N ARG A 102 3.12 11.34 1.10
CA ARG A 102 3.36 10.97 -0.31
C ARG A 102 4.06 9.62 -0.41
N ILE A 103 5.07 9.33 0.42
CA ILE A 103 5.75 8.01 0.42
C ILE A 103 4.73 6.87 0.63
N ARG A 104 3.84 7.00 1.62
CA ARG A 104 2.82 5.98 1.91
C ARG A 104 1.82 5.82 0.76
N ILE A 105 1.37 6.93 0.18
CA ILE A 105 0.40 6.93 -0.91
C ILE A 105 1.00 6.30 -2.16
N LEU A 106 2.23 6.67 -2.52
CA LEU A 106 2.92 6.19 -3.72
C LEU A 106 3.28 4.70 -3.61
N LEU A 107 3.73 4.22 -2.45
CA LEU A 107 3.94 2.78 -2.21
C LEU A 107 2.64 1.97 -2.31
N ARG A 108 1.54 2.51 -1.77
CA ARG A 108 0.21 1.90 -1.93
C ARG A 108 -0.22 1.91 -3.39
N PHE A 109 0.07 2.96 -4.14
CA PHE A 109 -0.28 3.03 -5.55
C PHE A 109 0.51 2.02 -6.38
N LEU A 110 1.82 1.88 -6.16
CA LEU A 110 2.63 0.82 -6.77
C LEU A 110 2.09 -0.58 -6.45
N SER A 111 1.67 -0.81 -5.21
CA SER A 111 1.00 -2.06 -4.81
C SER A 111 -0.30 -2.29 -5.60
N GLY A 112 -1.12 -1.25 -5.78
CA GLY A 112 -2.35 -1.33 -6.58
C GLY A 112 -2.09 -1.61 -8.06
N LEU A 113 -1.01 -1.05 -8.63
CA LEU A 113 -0.56 -1.34 -10.00
C LEU A 113 -0.08 -2.79 -10.13
N MET A 114 0.58 -3.34 -9.12
CA MET A 114 0.96 -4.76 -9.07
C MET A 114 -0.27 -5.68 -9.08
N CYS A 115 -1.26 -5.44 -8.20
CA CYS A 115 -2.51 -6.21 -8.20
C CYS A 115 -3.25 -6.12 -9.56
N SER A 116 -3.04 -5.04 -10.30
CA SER A 116 -3.64 -4.82 -11.62
C SER A 116 -2.77 -5.30 -12.79
N LYS A 117 -1.73 -6.09 -12.51
CA LYS A 117 -0.79 -6.69 -13.47
C LYS A 117 -0.04 -5.66 -14.34
N VAL A 118 0.16 -4.45 -13.83
CA VAL A 118 0.96 -3.40 -14.47
C VAL A 118 2.42 -3.45 -13.97
N VAL A 119 2.62 -3.82 -12.71
CA VAL A 119 3.95 -3.98 -12.09
C VAL A 119 4.14 -5.43 -11.68
N VAL A 120 5.33 -5.97 -11.87
CA VAL A 120 5.62 -7.35 -11.45
C VAL A 120 5.85 -7.43 -9.93
N PRO A 121 5.42 -8.52 -9.26
CA PRO A 121 5.55 -8.67 -7.81
C PRO A 121 6.98 -8.50 -7.28
N SER A 122 7.98 -9.08 -7.95
CA SER A 122 9.38 -9.00 -7.51
C SER A 122 9.91 -7.56 -7.43
N SER A 123 9.42 -6.63 -8.28
CA SER A 123 9.82 -5.21 -8.16
C SER A 123 9.29 -4.54 -6.89
N ILE A 124 8.13 -4.97 -6.38
CA ILE A 124 7.61 -4.51 -5.09
C ILE A 124 8.44 -5.11 -3.95
N ILE A 125 8.82 -6.38 -4.05
CA ILE A 125 9.73 -7.03 -3.09
C ILE A 125 11.08 -6.30 -3.04
N GLU A 126 11.73 -6.05 -4.17
CA GLU A 126 13.00 -5.32 -4.23
C GLU A 126 12.90 -3.93 -3.58
N THR A 127 11.76 -3.25 -3.77
CA THR A 127 11.49 -1.96 -3.11
C THR A 127 11.41 -2.13 -1.59
N PHE A 128 10.71 -3.16 -1.10
CA PHE A 128 10.63 -3.47 0.34
C PHE A 128 11.98 -3.86 0.92
N GLU A 129 12.75 -4.71 0.24
CA GLU A 129 14.10 -5.10 0.64
C GLU A 129 15.04 -3.90 0.71
N THR A 130 14.93 -2.95 -0.22
CA THR A 130 15.73 -1.71 -0.22
C THR A 130 15.39 -0.81 0.97
N LEU A 131 14.09 -0.61 1.26
CA LEU A 131 13.64 0.16 2.42
C LEU A 131 14.04 -0.51 3.74
N LEU A 132 13.92 -1.83 3.82
CA LEU A 132 14.28 -2.61 5.00
C LEU A 132 15.79 -2.62 5.22
N SER A 133 16.59 -2.79 4.17
CA SER A 133 18.05 -2.69 4.23
C SER A 133 18.47 -1.30 4.71
N SER A 134 17.83 -0.24 4.20
CA SER A 134 18.08 1.13 4.68
C SER A 134 17.74 1.30 6.17
N ALA A 135 16.66 0.65 6.64
CA ALA A 135 16.30 0.67 8.06
C ALA A 135 17.32 -0.07 8.93
N VAL A 136 17.83 -1.21 8.48
CA VAL A 136 18.88 -1.97 9.18
C VAL A 136 20.19 -1.18 9.24
N THR A 137 20.63 -0.57 8.13
CA THR A 137 21.84 0.26 8.08
C THR A 137 21.77 1.45 9.04
N ILE A 138 20.59 2.04 9.26
CA ILE A 138 20.44 3.13 10.25
C ILE A 138 20.72 2.64 11.67
N LEU A 139 20.40 1.39 12.00
CA LEU A 139 20.62 0.79 13.31
C LEU A 139 22.00 0.17 13.50
N ASP A 140 22.80 0.07 12.45
CA ASP A 140 24.14 -0.49 12.53
C ASP A 140 25.04 0.36 13.45
N ASP A 141 25.70 -0.29 14.41
CA ASP A 141 26.49 0.41 15.43
C ASP A 141 27.80 0.99 14.86
N GLU A 142 28.30 0.47 13.73
CA GLU A 142 29.55 0.91 13.11
C GLU A 142 29.34 1.99 12.04
N THR A 143 28.27 1.87 11.25
CA THR A 143 28.01 2.69 10.05
C THR A 143 26.77 3.57 10.17
N GLY A 144 25.89 3.28 11.13
CA GLY A 144 24.60 3.93 11.31
C GLY A 144 24.58 5.05 12.35
N ASN A 145 23.35 5.50 12.65
CA ASN A 145 23.09 6.45 13.72
C ASN A 145 21.78 6.07 14.43
N PRO A 146 21.85 5.42 15.61
CA PRO A 146 20.66 4.97 16.34
C PRO A 146 19.67 6.09 16.70
N SER A 147 20.09 7.36 16.74
CA SER A 147 19.16 8.48 16.95
C SER A 147 18.16 8.66 15.81
N TRP A 148 18.44 8.09 14.63
CA TRP A 148 17.58 8.11 13.45
C TRP A 148 16.67 6.89 13.35
N GLN A 149 16.59 6.06 14.40
CA GLN A 149 15.65 4.95 14.46
C GLN A 149 14.20 5.33 14.10
N PRO A 150 13.64 6.51 14.43
CA PRO A 150 12.30 6.88 13.97
C PRO A 150 12.13 6.90 12.43
N ARG A 151 13.20 7.17 11.67
CA ARG A 151 13.22 7.09 10.20
C ARG A 151 13.22 5.64 9.73
N ALA A 152 14.03 4.79 10.35
CA ALA A 152 14.06 3.35 10.08
C ALA A 152 12.70 2.70 10.38
N ASP A 153 12.09 3.08 11.51
CA ASP A 153 10.74 2.67 11.92
C ASP A 153 9.69 3.10 10.88
N PHE A 154 9.85 4.29 10.31
CA PHE A 154 8.95 4.79 9.28
C PHE A 154 9.04 3.97 7.98
N TYR A 155 10.23 3.54 7.56
CA TYR A 155 10.39 2.66 6.39
C TYR A 155 9.73 1.30 6.62
N VAL A 156 9.97 0.67 7.76
CA VAL A 156 9.32 -0.61 8.11
C VAL A 156 7.80 -0.44 8.24
N TYR A 157 7.34 0.68 8.80
CA TYR A 157 5.92 1.02 8.83
C TYR A 157 5.33 1.17 7.43
N CYS A 158 6.03 1.79 6.48
CA CYS A 158 5.55 1.91 5.10
C CYS A 158 5.36 0.55 4.43
N ILE A 159 6.30 -0.40 4.65
CA ILE A 159 6.17 -1.78 4.16
C ILE A 159 4.92 -2.42 4.76
N LEU A 160 4.81 -2.44 6.09
CA LEU A 160 3.66 -3.02 6.82
C LEU A 160 2.32 -2.39 6.40
N ALA A 161 2.30 -1.07 6.22
CA ALA A 161 1.11 -0.32 5.81
C ALA A 161 0.72 -0.57 4.34
N SER A 162 1.57 -1.22 3.54
CA SER A 162 1.28 -1.59 2.15
C SER A 162 0.71 -3.01 2.03
N LEU A 163 1.02 -3.88 3.00
CA LEU A 163 0.61 -5.29 3.02
C LEU A 163 -0.89 -5.57 2.89
N PRO A 164 -1.83 -4.81 3.47
CA PRO A 164 -3.26 -5.06 3.21
C PRO A 164 -3.67 -4.97 1.73
N TRP A 165 -2.89 -4.29 0.89
CA TRP A 165 -3.11 -4.26 -0.56
C TRP A 165 -2.19 -5.27 -1.27
N ALA A 166 -0.90 -5.29 -0.94
CA ALA A 166 0.09 -6.09 -1.65
C ALA A 166 0.17 -7.56 -1.19
N GLY A 167 -0.10 -7.82 0.09
CA GLY A 167 0.20 -9.07 0.78
C GLY A 167 -0.41 -10.32 0.13
N PRO A 168 -1.72 -10.37 -0.14
CA PRO A 168 -2.32 -11.54 -0.78
C PRO A 168 -1.68 -11.88 -2.13
N GLU A 169 -1.44 -10.86 -2.96
CA GLU A 169 -0.85 -11.00 -4.29
C GLU A 169 0.63 -11.43 -4.23
N LEU A 170 1.40 -10.85 -3.30
CA LEU A 170 2.80 -11.20 -3.07
C LEU A 170 2.93 -12.62 -2.53
N PHE A 171 2.06 -13.01 -1.60
CA PHE A 171 2.05 -14.35 -1.04
C PHE A 171 1.70 -15.41 -2.09
N GLU A 172 0.74 -15.13 -2.96
CA GLU A 172 0.35 -16.06 -4.04
C GLU A 172 1.43 -16.17 -5.13
N GLN A 173 2.03 -15.06 -5.55
CA GLN A 173 2.94 -15.05 -6.70
C GLN A 173 4.42 -15.27 -6.36
N VAL A 174 4.89 -14.75 -5.21
CA VAL A 174 6.32 -14.75 -4.82
C VAL A 174 6.50 -15.07 -3.32
N PRO A 175 5.96 -16.20 -2.82
CA PRO A 175 5.91 -16.51 -1.39
C PRO A 175 7.29 -16.52 -0.73
N ASP A 176 8.29 -17.16 -1.35
CA ASP A 176 9.65 -17.26 -0.80
C ASP A 176 10.32 -15.88 -0.63
N GLU A 177 10.11 -14.97 -1.58
CA GLU A 177 10.69 -13.61 -1.52
C GLU A 177 9.95 -12.75 -0.50
N PHE A 178 8.62 -12.91 -0.44
CA PHE A 178 7.80 -12.22 0.53
C PHE A 178 8.11 -12.65 1.98
N GLU A 179 8.28 -13.96 2.22
CA GLU A 179 8.68 -14.50 3.52
C GLU A 179 10.05 -13.96 3.98
N ARG A 180 11.02 -13.80 3.08
CA ARG A 180 12.30 -13.17 3.40
C ARG A 180 12.14 -11.74 3.91
N VAL A 181 11.27 -10.95 3.27
CA VAL A 181 10.95 -9.59 3.72
C VAL A 181 10.33 -9.61 5.12
N LEU A 182 9.37 -10.51 5.37
CA LEU A 182 8.73 -10.65 6.69
C LEU A 182 9.73 -11.05 7.78
N PHE A 183 10.61 -12.01 7.49
CA PHE A 183 11.68 -12.41 8.41
C PHE A 183 12.66 -11.27 8.70
N GLY A 184 13.01 -10.48 7.68
CA GLY A 184 13.84 -9.30 7.85
C GLY A 184 13.15 -8.21 8.70
N ILE A 185 11.84 -8.01 8.54
CA ILE A 185 11.04 -7.12 9.39
C ILE A 185 11.08 -7.61 10.85
N GLN A 186 10.89 -8.91 11.08
CA GLN A 186 10.96 -9.49 12.42
C GLN A 186 12.35 -9.29 13.04
N SER A 187 13.40 -9.50 12.26
CA SER A 187 14.79 -9.27 12.67
C SER A 187 15.00 -7.80 13.07
N TYR A 188 14.56 -6.85 12.23
CA TYR A 188 14.60 -5.42 12.54
C TYR A 188 13.87 -5.09 13.86
N ILE A 189 12.66 -5.61 14.06
CA ILE A 189 11.85 -5.37 15.27
C ILE A 189 12.56 -5.90 16.53
N SER A 190 13.36 -6.97 16.42
CA SER A 190 14.09 -7.56 17.54
C SER A 190 15.31 -6.74 18.00
N ILE A 191 15.93 -5.97 17.09
CA ILE A 191 17.17 -5.23 17.37
C ILE A 191 16.92 -3.75 17.67
N ARG A 192 15.79 -3.19 17.23
CA ARG A 192 15.46 -1.77 17.47
C ARG A 192 15.36 -1.49 18.97
N ARG A 193 15.70 -0.27 19.38
CA ARG A 193 15.51 0.19 20.76
C ARG A 193 14.02 0.26 21.08
N HIS A 194 13.65 -0.23 22.25
CA HIS A 194 12.32 -0.05 22.82
C HIS A 194 12.34 1.15 23.76
N PHE A 195 11.39 2.07 23.59
CA PHE A 195 11.19 3.19 24.51
C PHE A 195 9.97 2.85 25.37
N ASP A 196 10.09 2.99 26.69
CA ASP A 196 8.96 2.82 27.60
C ASP A 196 8.06 4.06 27.52
N ASP A 197 6.85 3.84 27.02
CA ASP A 197 6.03 4.83 26.32
C ASP A 197 5.06 5.59 27.24
N ILE A 198 5.51 6.00 28.44
CA ILE A 198 4.68 6.73 29.42
C ILE A 198 4.14 8.04 28.81
N ALA A 199 4.88 8.65 27.88
CA ALA A 199 4.51 9.92 27.25
C ALA A 199 3.42 9.82 26.17
N PHE A 200 3.17 8.63 25.61
CA PHE A 200 2.20 8.42 24.53
C PHE A 200 1.03 7.51 24.92
N SER A 201 1.04 6.98 26.15
CA SER A 201 -0.14 6.32 26.71
C SER A 201 -1.20 7.37 27.02
N VAL A 202 -2.33 7.32 26.29
CA VAL A 202 -3.50 8.18 26.55
C VAL A 202 -4.14 7.88 27.91
N PHE A 203 -3.92 6.67 28.42
CA PHE A 203 -4.42 6.21 29.70
C PHE A 203 -3.26 5.71 30.56
N GLU A 204 -3.24 6.11 31.83
CA GLU A 204 -2.35 5.52 32.83
C GLU A 204 -2.69 4.04 32.98
N THR A 205 -1.66 3.18 32.97
CA THR A 205 -1.86 1.76 33.24
C THR A 205 -2.04 1.59 34.73
N ASP A 206 -3.27 1.30 35.16
CA ASP A 206 -3.63 1.09 36.56
C ASP A 206 -2.86 -0.13 37.10
N GLU A 207 -1.88 0.07 38.00
CA GLU A 207 -1.01 -0.98 38.56
C GLU A 207 -1.75 -1.95 39.51
N GLY A 208 -3.08 -1.97 39.51
CA GLY A 208 -3.89 -2.60 40.57
C GLY A 208 -4.35 -4.04 40.37
N HIS A 209 -4.29 -4.63 39.16
CA HIS A 209 -4.79 -5.98 38.93
C HIS A 209 -3.95 -6.74 37.89
N SER A 210 -2.89 -7.42 38.35
CA SER A 210 -2.18 -8.41 37.54
C SER A 210 -2.51 -9.84 37.94
N PRO A 211 -3.60 -10.44 37.44
CA PRO A 211 -3.66 -11.89 37.33
C PRO A 211 -2.98 -12.29 36.02
N ASN A 212 -1.81 -12.92 36.13
CA ASN A 212 -1.01 -13.50 35.04
C ASN A 212 -0.45 -12.51 34.00
N LYS A 213 0.88 -12.36 34.02
CA LYS A 213 1.68 -11.85 32.89
C LYS A 213 1.61 -12.81 31.70
N LYS A 214 0.46 -12.86 31.03
CA LYS A 214 0.29 -13.32 29.65
C LYS A 214 -0.71 -12.39 28.99
N GLY A 215 -0.20 -11.50 28.15
CA GLY A 215 -1.00 -10.78 27.16
C GLY A 215 -1.79 -9.59 27.70
N VAL A 216 -1.11 -8.47 27.91
CA VAL A 216 -1.67 -7.15 27.56
C VAL A 216 -0.50 -6.31 27.06
N PHE A 217 -0.27 -6.40 25.75
CA PHE A 217 0.83 -5.75 25.03
C PHE A 217 0.50 -4.26 24.81
N GLY A 218 1.30 -3.38 25.41
CA GLY A 218 1.25 -1.93 25.21
C GLY A 218 1.56 -1.51 23.77
N SER A 219 0.92 -0.42 23.37
CA SER A 219 0.78 0.11 22.01
C SER A 219 2.08 0.31 21.23
N HIS A 220 2.06 -0.08 19.95
CA HIS A 220 2.96 0.45 18.93
C HIS A 220 2.20 0.52 17.61
N LEU A 221 2.27 1.63 16.85
CA LEU A 221 1.73 1.65 15.49
C LEU A 221 2.37 0.54 14.62
N GLY A 222 3.65 0.23 14.85
CA GLY A 222 4.37 -0.88 14.21
C GLY A 222 3.93 -2.26 14.69
N LYS A 223 3.69 -2.48 16.00
CA LYS A 223 3.16 -3.78 16.50
C LYS A 223 1.68 -3.95 16.25
N HIS A 224 0.88 -2.88 16.19
CA HIS A 224 -0.51 -2.92 15.75
C HIS A 224 -0.57 -3.15 14.25
N ALA A 225 0.24 -2.46 13.43
CA ALA A 225 0.31 -2.75 12.00
C ALA A 225 0.84 -4.17 11.74
N TRP A 226 1.81 -4.65 12.53
CA TRP A 226 2.32 -6.03 12.43
C TRP A 226 1.32 -7.06 12.95
N ALA A 227 0.70 -6.85 14.11
CA ALA A 227 -0.36 -7.72 14.63
C ALA A 227 -1.64 -7.66 13.80
N TRP A 228 -1.89 -6.56 13.11
CA TRP A 228 -2.96 -6.41 12.13
C TRP A 228 -2.59 -7.04 10.79
N ALA A 229 -1.32 -6.98 10.37
CA ALA A 229 -0.81 -7.73 9.23
C ALA A 229 -0.83 -9.24 9.51
N LEU A 230 -0.47 -9.68 10.71
CA LEU A 230 -0.64 -11.06 11.21
C LEU A 230 -2.13 -11.39 11.43
N GLY A 231 -2.97 -10.41 11.78
CA GLY A 231 -4.42 -10.56 11.85
C GLY A 231 -5.07 -10.75 10.48
N LEU A 232 -4.53 -10.09 9.45
CA LEU A 232 -4.82 -10.34 8.04
C LEU A 232 -4.29 -11.71 7.63
N ASP A 233 -3.10 -12.11 8.07
CA ASP A 233 -2.55 -13.46 7.88
C ASP A 233 -3.49 -14.54 8.45
N VAL A 234 -4.13 -14.31 9.59
CA VAL A 234 -5.10 -15.27 10.15
C VAL A 234 -6.50 -15.17 9.51
N ALA A 235 -6.94 -13.98 9.12
CA ALA A 235 -8.31 -13.75 8.60
C ALA A 235 -8.44 -13.97 7.09
N VAL A 236 -7.45 -13.56 6.30
CA VAL A 236 -7.41 -13.74 4.84
C VAL A 236 -7.22 -15.21 4.49
N TRP A 237 -6.38 -15.94 5.22
CA TRP A 237 -6.19 -17.38 5.01
C TRP A 237 -7.42 -18.22 5.39
N ARG A 238 -8.22 -17.79 6.36
CA ARG A 238 -9.52 -18.41 6.66
C ARG A 238 -10.61 -18.11 5.63
N SER A 239 -10.37 -17.17 4.73
CA SER A 239 -11.34 -16.75 3.71
C SER A 239 -11.17 -17.49 2.38
N PHE A 240 -10.13 -18.33 2.24
CA PHE A 240 -9.97 -19.24 1.10
C PHE A 240 -10.60 -20.60 1.44
N PRO A 241 -11.58 -21.09 0.66
CA PRO A 241 -12.12 -22.42 0.85
C PRO A 241 -11.13 -23.44 0.27
N GLY A 242 -10.27 -23.98 1.12
CA GLY A 242 -9.29 -24.96 0.65
C GLY A 242 -8.37 -25.50 1.73
N GLU A 243 -8.92 -26.05 2.82
CA GLU A 243 -8.39 -27.23 3.52
C GLU A 243 -9.27 -27.56 4.72
N ASP A 244 -10.43 -28.16 4.44
CA ASP A 244 -11.17 -28.98 5.41
C ASP A 244 -11.59 -30.25 4.67
N SER A 245 -10.67 -31.21 4.52
CA SER A 245 -10.96 -32.65 4.37
C SER A 245 -9.68 -33.46 4.14
N ASN A 246 -8.97 -33.82 5.22
CA ASN A 246 -8.88 -35.20 5.75
C ASN A 246 -7.99 -35.25 7.01
#